data_AF-A0A0F9MYB1-F1
#
_entry.id   AF-A0A0F9MYB1-F1
#
_cell.length_a   1.000
_cell.length_b   1.000
_cell.length_c   1.000
_cell.angle_alpha   90.00
_cell.angle_beta   90.00
_cell.angle_gamma   90.00
#
_symmetry.space_group_name_H-M   'P 1'
#
loop_
_entity.id
_entity.type
_entity.pdbx_description
1 polymer ?
#
loop_
_entity_poly.entity_id
_entity_poly.type
_entity_poly.pdbx_seq_one_letter_code
_entity_poly.pdbx_strand_id
1 'polypeptide(L)'
;SLRCVVETGYINFRMRAMVTSFLTHHLFQNFTTGSSWLAKQFLDFEPGIHYGQFQMQAGFTGTNTVRVYNPTKNAHEHDTDATFITKYVPELSSLPSNLAIEPWKVTPLESQLYDFQYGKDYPERIVDIQETRKVAVTKLYAQRKSTLAQSERRRILDRHTITRETNE
;
A
#
# COMPACT_ATOMS: atom_id res chain seq x y z
N SER A 1 4.51 4.93 -7.87
CA SER A 1 5.40 4.52 -6.77
C SER A 1 6.45 3.49 -7.16
N LEU A 2 6.06 2.33 -7.72
CA LEU A 2 7.04 1.28 -8.10
C LEU A 2 8.03 1.74 -9.18
N ARG A 3 7.56 2.42 -10.23
CA ARG A 3 8.45 3.02 -11.23
C ARG A 3 9.38 4.09 -10.63
N CYS A 4 8.82 4.97 -9.80
CA CYS A 4 9.58 5.99 -9.06
C CYS A 4 10.72 5.42 -8.22
N VAL A 5 10.50 4.35 -7.43
CA VAL A 5 11.58 3.76 -6.62
C VAL A 5 12.62 3.06 -7.48
N VAL A 6 12.24 2.44 -8.61
CA VAL A 6 13.20 1.85 -9.55
C VAL A 6 14.08 2.92 -10.20
N GLU A 7 13.50 4.07 -10.54
CA GLU A 7 14.21 5.17 -11.21
C GLU A 7 15.08 5.99 -10.26
N THR A 8 14.55 6.33 -9.07
CA THR A 8 15.18 7.29 -8.15
C THR A 8 15.83 6.65 -6.93
N GLY A 9 15.52 5.38 -6.68
CA GLY A 9 15.94 4.67 -5.49
C GLY A 9 15.27 5.13 -4.18
N TYR A 10 14.22 5.96 -4.26
CA TYR A 10 13.56 6.49 -3.07
C TYR A 10 12.06 6.69 -3.27
N ILE A 11 11.28 6.31 -2.25
CA ILE A 11 9.89 6.76 -2.06
C ILE A 11 9.69 7.06 -0.57
N ASN A 12 8.80 8.02 -0.25
CA ASN A 12 8.55 8.41 1.13
C ASN A 12 7.87 7.29 1.94
N PHE A 13 7.83 7.45 3.27
CA PHE A 13 7.26 6.47 4.18
C PHE A 13 5.81 6.07 3.85
N ARG A 14 4.94 7.04 3.51
CA ARG A 14 3.53 6.77 3.19
C ARG A 14 3.40 5.91 1.95
N MET A 15 4.22 6.15 0.93
CA MET A 15 4.28 5.35 -0.28
C MET A 15 4.80 3.94 -0.02
N ARG A 16 5.83 3.77 0.82
CA ARG A 16 6.32 2.43 1.24
C ARG A 16 5.22 1.64 1.94
N ALA A 17 4.49 2.27 2.86
CA ALA A 17 3.36 1.67 3.54
C ALA A 17 2.22 1.30 2.58
N MET A 18 1.92 2.15 1.59
CA MET A 18 0.92 1.85 0.57
C MET A 18 1.30 0.66 -0.32
N VAL A 19 2.55 0.59 -0.80
CA VAL A 19 3.03 -0.54 -1.62
C VAL A 19 2.95 -1.83 -0.81
N THR A 20 3.38 -1.80 0.45
CA THR A 20 3.30 -2.95 1.35
C THR A 20 1.86 -3.40 1.55
N SER A 21 0.97 -2.46 1.92
CA SER A 21 -0.45 -2.74 2.14
C SER A 21 -1.17 -3.24 0.88
N PHE A 22 -0.83 -2.72 -0.30
CA PHE A 22 -1.39 -3.20 -1.55
C PHE A 22 -1.03 -4.67 -1.78
N LEU A 23 0.26 -5.01 -1.63
CA LEU A 23 0.73 -6.38 -1.76
C LEU A 23 0.11 -7.34 -0.73
N THR A 24 0.10 -6.96 0.55
CA THR A 24 -0.25 -7.89 1.63
C THR A 24 -1.74 -7.93 1.95
N HIS A 25 -2.45 -6.81 1.81
CA HIS A 25 -3.87 -6.72 2.20
C HIS A 25 -4.81 -6.77 1.01
N HIS A 26 -4.43 -6.20 -0.13
CA HIS A 26 -5.29 -6.22 -1.32
C HIS A 26 -5.05 -7.46 -2.17
N LEU A 27 -3.79 -7.85 -2.37
CA LEU A 27 -3.43 -9.03 -3.15
C LEU A 27 -3.20 -10.30 -2.31
N PHE A 28 -3.23 -10.19 -0.97
CA PHE A 28 -2.97 -11.30 -0.05
C PHE A 28 -1.66 -12.07 -0.32
N GLN A 29 -0.62 -11.37 -0.77
CA GLN A 29 0.69 -11.97 -1.03
C GLN A 29 1.57 -11.92 0.22
N ASN A 30 2.50 -12.86 0.33
CA ASN A 30 3.47 -12.87 1.42
C ASN A 30 4.38 -11.63 1.33
N PHE A 31 4.59 -10.96 2.46
CA PHE A 31 5.37 -9.74 2.52
C PHE A 31 6.86 -9.96 2.16
N THR A 32 7.39 -11.17 2.33
CA THR A 32 8.80 -11.50 2.06
C THR A 32 9.20 -11.34 0.60
N THR A 33 8.27 -11.57 -0.33
CA THR A 33 8.52 -11.41 -1.77
C THR A 33 8.69 -9.92 -2.11
N GLY A 34 7.78 -9.08 -1.62
CA GLY A 34 7.84 -7.63 -1.81
C GLY A 34 9.01 -6.98 -1.09
N SER A 35 9.30 -7.39 0.14
CA SER A 35 10.39 -6.81 0.92
C SER A 35 11.75 -7.06 0.28
N SER A 36 11.97 -8.27 -0.26
CA SER A 36 13.22 -8.65 -0.92
C SER A 36 13.42 -7.92 -2.25
N TRP A 37 12.35 -7.68 -3.01
CA TRP A 37 12.43 -6.91 -4.24
C TRP A 37 12.68 -5.42 -3.97
N LEU A 38 11.92 -4.81 -3.04
CA LEU A 38 12.06 -3.40 -2.69
C LEU A 38 13.43 -3.08 -2.05
N ALA A 39 13.98 -4.00 -1.26
CA ALA A 39 15.32 -3.84 -0.68
C ALA A 39 16.39 -3.57 -1.74
N LYS A 40 16.25 -4.15 -2.93
CA LYS A 40 17.19 -3.96 -4.05
C LYS A 40 17.03 -2.62 -4.77
N GLN A 41 15.90 -1.93 -4.55
CA GLN A 41 15.62 -0.66 -5.21
C GLN A 41 16.08 0.53 -4.37
N PHE A 42 16.09 0.41 -3.05
CA PHE A 42 16.33 1.55 -2.16
C PHE A 42 17.81 1.94 -2.07
N LEU A 43 18.12 3.20 -2.33
CA LEU A 43 19.44 3.80 -2.03
C LEU A 43 19.64 4.01 -0.53
N ASP A 44 18.55 4.14 0.22
CA ASP A 44 18.53 4.25 1.68
C ASP A 44 18.18 2.93 2.38
N PHE A 45 18.48 1.81 1.73
CA PHE A 45 18.22 0.49 2.30
C PHE A 45 19.04 0.28 3.57
N GLU A 46 18.34 0.06 4.68
CA GLU A 46 18.93 -0.40 5.93
C GLU A 46 18.12 -1.59 6.47
N PRO A 47 18.67 -2.82 6.53
CA PRO A 47 17.96 -4.02 6.96
C PRO A 47 17.28 -3.89 8.32
N GLY A 48 17.92 -3.26 9.31
CA GLY A 48 17.39 -3.09 10.66
C GLY A 48 16.11 -2.24 10.71
N ILE A 49 15.90 -1.38 9.70
CA ILE A 49 14.69 -0.56 9.57
C ILE A 49 13.71 -1.22 8.60
N HIS A 50 14.17 -1.60 7.41
CA HIS A 50 13.34 -2.03 6.29
C HIS A 50 12.48 -3.24 6.63
N TYR A 51 13.06 -4.30 7.17
CA TYR A 51 12.32 -5.54 7.43
C TYR A 51 11.32 -5.37 8.59
N GLY A 52 11.70 -4.66 9.64
CA GLY A 52 10.81 -4.36 10.76
C GLY A 52 9.61 -3.51 10.33
N GLN A 53 9.85 -2.48 9.51
CA GLN A 53 8.77 -1.66 8.95
C GLN A 53 7.86 -2.48 8.02
N PHE A 54 8.42 -3.35 7.18
CA PHE A 54 7.63 -4.18 6.28
C PHE A 54 6.73 -5.16 7.05
N GLN A 55 7.26 -5.83 8.08
CA GLN A 55 6.48 -6.71 8.96
C GLN A 55 5.38 -5.96 9.72
N MET A 56 5.70 -4.76 10.21
CA MET A 56 4.73 -3.89 10.87
C MET A 56 3.58 -3.54 9.93
N GLN A 57 3.90 -3.06 8.72
CA GLN A 57 2.89 -2.63 7.75
C GLN A 57 2.10 -3.79 7.16
N ALA A 58 2.70 -4.97 7.04
CA ALA A 58 2.02 -6.21 6.65
C ALA A 58 1.08 -6.77 7.74
N GLY A 59 1.09 -6.20 8.95
CA GLY A 59 0.28 -6.65 10.08
C GLY A 59 0.82 -7.88 10.81
N PHE A 60 2.03 -8.34 10.50
CA PHE A 60 2.64 -9.56 11.07
C PHE A 60 3.16 -9.39 12.51
N THR A 61 3.42 -8.15 12.94
CA THR A 61 3.87 -7.88 14.32
C THR A 61 2.84 -8.22 15.40
N GLY A 62 1.55 -8.35 15.05
CA GLY A 62 0.47 -8.77 15.96
C GLY A 62 0.06 -7.76 17.05
N THR A 63 0.94 -6.81 17.39
CA THR A 63 0.71 -5.80 18.44
C THR A 63 0.10 -4.52 17.89
N ASN A 64 0.53 -4.08 16.70
CA ASN A 64 0.09 -2.84 16.07
C ASN A 64 -1.29 -2.94 15.41
N THR A 65 -1.94 -1.80 15.22
CA THR A 65 -3.17 -1.69 14.42
C THR A 65 -2.85 -1.88 12.95
N VAL A 66 -3.52 -2.85 12.30
CA VAL A 66 -3.35 -3.09 10.87
C VAL A 66 -4.08 -2.00 10.09
N ARG A 67 -3.36 -1.35 9.16
CA ARG A 67 -3.90 -0.30 8.30
C ARG A 67 -3.99 -0.82 6.87
N VAL A 68 -5.22 -0.95 6.36
CA VAL A 68 -5.48 -1.26 4.96
C VAL A 68 -5.62 0.06 4.19
N TYR A 69 -4.55 0.45 3.50
CA TYR A 69 -4.44 1.71 2.77
C TYR A 69 -5.21 1.68 1.46
N ASN A 70 -5.80 2.81 1.06
CA ASN A 70 -6.44 2.97 -0.24
C ASN A 70 -5.56 3.89 -1.12
N PRO A 71 -4.88 3.36 -2.16
CA PRO A 71 -4.01 4.16 -3.03
C PRO A 71 -4.74 5.28 -3.77
N THR A 72 -5.96 5.02 -4.26
CA THR A 72 -6.78 6.00 -4.99
C THR A 72 -7.15 7.17 -4.09
N LYS A 73 -7.61 6.88 -2.87
CA LYS A 73 -7.91 7.94 -1.88
C LYS A 73 -6.66 8.74 -1.54
N ASN A 74 -5.51 8.08 -1.43
CA ASN A 74 -4.25 8.77 -1.15
C ASN A 74 -3.87 9.78 -2.24
N ALA A 75 -3.99 9.37 -3.51
CA ALA A 75 -3.75 10.23 -4.66
C ALA A 75 -4.68 11.44 -4.66
N HIS A 76 -5.99 11.24 -4.46
CA HIS A 76 -6.94 12.36 -4.33
C HIS A 76 -6.62 13.32 -3.18
N GLU A 77 -5.99 12.85 -2.11
CA GLU A 77 -5.64 13.70 -0.96
C GLU A 77 -4.28 14.42 -1.10
N HIS A 78 -3.31 13.84 -1.83
CA HIS A 78 -1.90 14.29 -1.81
C HIS A 78 -1.30 14.55 -3.20
N ASP A 79 -1.99 14.18 -4.27
CA ASP A 79 -1.60 14.34 -5.67
C ASP A 79 -2.83 14.71 -6.52
N THR A 80 -3.58 15.73 -6.08
CA THR A 80 -4.84 16.17 -6.71
C THR A 80 -4.70 16.48 -8.19
N ASP A 81 -3.56 17.04 -8.57
CA ASP A 81 -3.23 17.41 -9.95
C ASP A 81 -2.58 16.26 -10.73
N ALA A 82 -2.50 15.05 -10.15
CA ALA A 82 -1.86 13.87 -10.72
C ALA A 82 -0.41 14.12 -11.19
N THR A 83 0.29 15.10 -10.59
CA THR A 83 1.64 15.50 -11.00
C THR A 83 2.64 14.38 -10.74
N PHE A 84 2.52 13.71 -9.59
CA PHE A 84 3.37 12.57 -9.29
C PHE A 84 3.03 11.38 -10.19
N ILE A 85 1.74 11.09 -10.37
CA ILE A 85 1.29 9.97 -11.22
C ILE A 85 1.79 10.13 -12.65
N THR A 86 1.50 11.27 -13.29
CA THR A 86 1.86 11.51 -14.70
C THR A 86 3.37 11.61 -14.92
N LYS A 87 4.14 12.07 -13.93
CA LYS A 87 5.61 12.06 -13.98
C LYS A 87 6.17 10.63 -14.13
N TYR A 88 5.67 9.67 -13.36
CA TYR A 88 6.22 8.31 -13.33
C TYR A 88 5.41 7.29 -14.15
N VAL A 89 4.27 7.71 -14.67
CA VAL A 89 3.38 6.93 -15.54
C VAL A 89 3.00 7.84 -16.73
N PRO A 90 3.96 8.11 -17.64
CA PRO A 90 3.78 9.09 -18.70
C PRO A 90 2.66 8.72 -19.68
N GLU A 91 2.29 7.45 -19.80
CA GLU A 91 1.13 7.04 -20.60
C GLU A 91 -0.21 7.60 -20.09
N LEU A 92 -0.26 8.13 -18.86
CA LEU A 92 -1.45 8.79 -18.29
C LEU A 92 -1.39 10.32 -18.42
N SER A 93 -0.34 10.90 -19.02
CA SER A 93 -0.13 12.36 -19.03
C SER A 93 -1.10 13.12 -19.94
N SER A 94 -1.74 12.45 -20.90
CA SER A 94 -2.76 13.06 -21.77
C SER A 94 -4.12 13.19 -21.08
N LEU A 95 -4.32 12.51 -19.94
CA LEU A 95 -5.58 12.51 -19.22
C LEU A 95 -5.67 13.68 -18.24
N PRO A 96 -6.87 14.25 -18.02
CA PRO A 96 -7.10 15.17 -16.92
C PRO A 96 -6.86 14.46 -15.58
N SER A 97 -6.50 15.21 -14.54
CA SER A 97 -5.99 14.68 -13.27
C SER A 97 -6.89 13.63 -12.62
N ASN A 98 -8.22 13.82 -12.66
CA ASN A 98 -9.19 12.86 -12.14
C ASN A 98 -9.15 11.51 -12.88
N LEU A 99 -8.97 11.53 -14.21
CA LEU A 99 -8.86 10.31 -15.03
C LEU A 99 -7.45 9.72 -14.96
N ALA A 100 -6.41 10.52 -14.79
CA ALA A 100 -5.06 10.00 -14.52
C ALA A 100 -4.99 9.24 -13.19
N ILE A 101 -5.73 9.68 -12.16
CA ILE A 101 -5.85 8.96 -10.88
C ILE A 101 -6.72 7.69 -11.02
N GLU A 102 -7.79 7.75 -11.82
CA GLU A 102 -8.76 6.67 -12.00
C GLU A 102 -9.00 6.32 -13.49
N PRO A 103 -8.00 5.77 -14.21
CA PRO A 103 -8.09 5.56 -15.65
C PRO A 103 -9.18 4.55 -16.07
N TRP A 104 -9.64 3.71 -15.15
CA TRP A 104 -10.77 2.80 -15.37
C TRP A 104 -12.13 3.51 -15.48
N LYS A 105 -12.21 4.81 -15.22
CA LYS A 105 -13.43 5.60 -15.38
C LYS A 105 -13.53 6.29 -16.75
N VAL A 106 -12.51 6.17 -17.59
CA VAL A 106 -12.51 6.75 -18.94
C VAL A 106 -13.70 6.20 -19.74
N THR A 107 -14.56 7.08 -20.22
CA THR A 107 -15.71 6.74 -21.06
C THR A 107 -15.30 6.57 -22.52
N PRO A 108 -16.15 5.96 -23.38
CA PRO A 108 -15.85 5.85 -24.81
C PRO A 108 -15.60 7.19 -25.51
N LEU A 109 -16.30 8.25 -25.07
CA LEU A 109 -16.10 9.60 -25.60
C LEU A 109 -14.76 10.18 -25.18
N GLU A 110 -14.40 10.06 -23.90
CA GLU A 110 -13.09 10.52 -23.39
C GLU A 110 -11.93 9.72 -23.99
N SER A 111 -12.13 8.42 -24.24
CA SER A 111 -11.13 7.57 -24.90
C SER A 111 -10.78 8.10 -26.30
N GLN A 112 -11.78 8.55 -27.07
CA GLN A 112 -11.56 9.19 -28.37
C GLN A 112 -10.94 10.59 -28.23
N LEU A 113 -11.40 11.38 -27.25
CA LEU A 113 -10.94 12.75 -27.04
C LEU A 113 -9.46 12.82 -26.66
N TYR A 114 -9.00 11.91 -25.79
CA TYR A 114 -7.63 11.90 -25.26
C TYR A 114 -6.70 10.90 -25.97
N ASP A 115 -7.20 10.21 -27.01
CA ASP A 115 -6.49 9.13 -27.71
C ASP A 115 -5.87 8.11 -26.73
N PHE A 116 -6.70 7.64 -25.79
CA PHE A 116 -6.27 6.75 -24.71
C PHE A 116 -7.24 5.59 -24.53
N GLN A 117 -6.71 4.37 -24.55
CA GLN A 117 -7.45 3.13 -24.41
C GLN A 117 -7.03 2.38 -23.14
N TYR A 118 -7.88 2.46 -22.12
CA TYR A 118 -7.70 1.68 -20.89
C TYR A 118 -7.73 0.17 -21.18
N GLY A 119 -6.77 -0.57 -20.62
CA GLY A 119 -6.52 -1.99 -20.91
C GLY A 119 -5.51 -2.24 -22.02
N LYS A 120 -5.21 -1.24 -22.85
CA LYS A 120 -4.19 -1.33 -23.92
C LYS A 120 -3.00 -0.42 -23.65
N ASP A 121 -3.25 0.88 -23.47
CA ASP A 121 -2.19 1.88 -23.25
C ASP A 121 -1.75 1.91 -21.79
N TYR A 122 -2.68 1.58 -20.87
CA TYR A 122 -2.40 1.33 -19.47
C TYR A 122 -3.16 0.07 -19.01
N PRO A 123 -2.54 -0.84 -18.23
CA PRO A 123 -3.15 -2.11 -17.88
C PRO A 123 -4.42 -1.94 -17.03
N GLU A 124 -5.30 -2.93 -17.14
CA GLU A 124 -6.46 -3.01 -16.26
C GLU A 124 -6.04 -3.22 -14.80
N ARG A 125 -6.81 -2.64 -13.89
CA ARG A 125 -6.67 -2.81 -12.44
C ARG A 125 -6.82 -4.29 -12.09
N ILE A 126 -5.82 -4.81 -11.38
CA ILE A 126 -5.78 -6.22 -10.94
C ILE A 126 -6.91 -6.52 -9.94
N VAL A 127 -7.31 -5.53 -9.14
CA VAL A 127 -8.34 -5.67 -8.10
C VAL A 127 -9.16 -4.40 -7.93
N ASP A 128 -10.39 -4.54 -7.43
CA ASP A 128 -11.15 -3.42 -6.87
C ASP A 128 -10.74 -3.19 -5.41
N ILE A 129 -10.22 -1.99 -5.12
CA ILE A 129 -9.69 -1.62 -3.81
C ILE A 129 -10.78 -1.51 -2.75
N GLN A 130 -12.00 -1.12 -3.11
CA GLN A 130 -13.10 -1.03 -2.16
C GLN A 130 -13.52 -2.43 -1.70
N GLU A 131 -13.64 -3.36 -2.63
CA GLU A 131 -14.04 -4.74 -2.34
C GLU A 131 -12.95 -5.52 -1.59
N THR A 132 -11.72 -5.49 -2.09
CA THR A 132 -10.59 -6.17 -1.43
C THR A 132 -10.33 -5.60 -0.03
N ARG A 133 -10.55 -4.31 0.20
CA ARG A 133 -10.45 -3.72 1.54
C ARG A 133 -11.46 -4.32 2.52
N LYS A 134 -12.73 -4.48 2.10
CA LYS A 134 -13.76 -5.10 2.95
C LYS A 134 -13.34 -6.52 3.35
N VAL A 135 -12.89 -7.32 2.39
CA VAL A 135 -12.40 -8.68 2.63
C VAL A 135 -11.19 -8.71 3.56
N ALA A 136 -10.21 -7.83 3.32
CA ALA A 136 -9.00 -7.69 4.12
C ALA A 136 -9.31 -7.38 5.58
N VAL A 137 -10.12 -6.34 5.83
CA VAL A 137 -10.53 -5.95 7.17
C VAL A 137 -11.21 -7.12 7.87
N THR A 138 -12.19 -7.76 7.24
CA THR A 138 -12.90 -8.89 7.85
C THR A 138 -11.95 -10.02 8.26
N LYS A 139 -11.06 -10.48 7.36
CA LYS A 139 -10.12 -11.56 7.65
C LYS A 139 -9.12 -11.19 8.75
N LEU A 140 -8.52 -10.00 8.66
CA LEU A 140 -7.51 -9.53 9.61
C LEU A 140 -8.09 -9.37 11.02
N TYR A 141 -9.28 -8.77 11.15
CA TYR A 141 -9.93 -8.62 12.45
C TYR A 141 -10.44 -9.94 13.02
N ALA A 142 -10.92 -10.87 12.19
CA ALA A 142 -11.27 -12.21 12.63
C ALA A 142 -10.07 -12.93 13.26
N GLN A 143 -8.91 -12.93 12.58
CA GLN A 143 -7.70 -13.56 13.10
C GLN A 143 -7.24 -12.94 14.42
N ARG A 144 -7.31 -11.61 14.56
CA ARG A 144 -6.92 -10.90 15.78
C ARG A 144 -7.85 -11.18 16.97
N LYS A 145 -9.08 -11.62 16.73
CA LYS A 145 -10.03 -12.03 17.77
C LYS A 145 -9.78 -13.46 18.27
N SER A 146 -8.94 -14.24 17.59
CA SER A 146 -8.62 -15.60 18.05
C SER A 146 -7.91 -15.58 19.41
N THR A 147 -8.16 -16.61 20.21
CA THR A 147 -7.56 -16.80 21.54
C THR A 147 -6.03 -16.80 21.46
N LEU A 148 -5.47 -17.49 20.47
CA LEU A 148 -4.04 -17.55 20.22
C LEU A 148 -3.44 -16.17 19.91
N ALA A 149 -4.08 -15.39 19.03
CA ALA A 149 -3.57 -14.05 18.70
C ALA A 149 -3.59 -13.12 19.91
N GLN A 150 -4.61 -13.24 20.78
CA GLN A 150 -4.70 -12.45 22.00
C GLN A 150 -3.66 -12.86 23.04
N SER A 151 -3.45 -14.16 23.25
CA SER A 151 -2.44 -14.66 24.19
C SER A 151 -1.03 -14.28 23.73
N GLU A 152 -0.72 -14.43 22.45
CA GLU A 152 0.59 -14.06 21.89
C GLU A 152 0.82 -12.56 21.93
N ARG A 153 -0.21 -11.75 21.62
CA ARG A 153 -0.11 -10.29 21.74
C ARG A 153 0.26 -9.88 23.18
N ARG A 154 -0.41 -10.47 24.18
CA ARG A 154 -0.11 -10.19 25.60
C ARG A 154 1.32 -10.61 25.94
N ARG A 155 1.71 -11.84 25.61
CA ARG A 155 3.07 -12.37 25.85
C ARG A 155 4.17 -11.49 25.23
N ILE A 156 3.95 -10.97 24.02
CA ILE A 156 4.89 -10.08 23.34
C ILE A 156 4.99 -8.73 24.08
N LEU A 157 3.85 -8.13 24.44
CA LEU A 157 3.83 -6.85 25.16
C LEU A 157 4.50 -6.99 26.54
N ASP A 158 4.17 -8.02 27.31
CA ASP A 158 4.74 -8.24 28.65
C ASP A 158 6.27 -8.42 28.61
N ARG A 159 6.82 -9.00 27.54
CA ARG A 159 8.26 -9.20 27.38
C ARG A 159 8.99 -7.97 26.86
N HIS A 160 8.37 -7.20 25.97
CA HIS A 160 9.07 -6.18 25.18
C HIS A 160 8.64 -4.75 25.49
N THR A 161 7.68 -4.56 26.40
CA THR A 161 7.25 -3.23 26.85
C THR A 161 7.40 -3.13 28.36
N ILE A 162 7.72 -1.94 28.84
CA ILE A 162 7.69 -1.65 30.27
C ILE A 162 6.23 -1.36 30.61
N THR A 163 5.64 -2.18 31.47
CA THR A 163 4.35 -1.87 32.07
C THR A 163 4.55 -0.59 32.90
N ARG A 164 4.03 0.55 32.43
CA ARG A 164 3.91 1.70 33.31
C ARG A 164 2.87 1.32 34.36
N GLU A 165 3.32 1.08 35.58
CA GLU A 165 2.42 1.17 36.73
C GLU A 165 1.86 2.60 36.70
N THR A 166 0.57 2.73 36.37
CA THR A 166 -0.18 3.94 36.66
C THR A 166 -0.21 4.04 38.18
N ASN A 167 0.71 4.82 38.74
CA ASN A 167 0.57 5.31 40.10
C ASN A 167 -0.68 6.20 40.12
N GLU A 168 -1.72 5.70 40.79
CA GLU A 168 -2.95 6.33 41.28
C GLU A 168 -3.97 6.87 40.27
#